data_AF-A0A0Q5WWR4-F1
#
_entry.id   AF-A0A0Q5WWR4-F1
#
_cell.length_a   1.000
_cell.length_b   1.000
_cell.length_c   1.000
_cell.angle_alpha   90.00
_cell.angle_beta   90.00
_cell.angle_gamma   90.00
#
_symmetry.space_group_name_H-M   'P 1'
#
loop_
_entity.id
_entity.type
_entity.pdbx_description
1 polymer ?
#
loop_
_entity_poly.entity_id
_entity_poly.type
_entity_poly.pdbx_seq_one_letter_code
_entity_poly.pdbx_strand_id
1 'polypeptide(L)' 'METKYTLDNLLNDKTTREAFFKAYGKLIKALKKHGYNAAAMTHARNRKRIQDEIALLDF' A
#
# COMPACT_ATOMS: atom_id res chain seq x y z
N MET A 1 18.86 -7.86 -3.91
CA MET A 1 17.67 -8.22 -3.12
C MET A 1 16.48 -7.78 -3.95
N GLU A 2 15.75 -8.70 -4.56
CA GLU A 2 14.57 -8.33 -5.35
C GLU A 2 13.53 -7.66 -4.45
N THR A 3 13.04 -6.51 -4.90
CA THR A 3 12.04 -5.74 -4.17
C THR A 3 10.71 -6.49 -4.25
N LYS A 4 10.30 -7.16 -3.16
CA LYS A 4 9.09 -8.00 -3.12
C LYS A 4 7.82 -7.29 -3.63
N TYR A 5 7.71 -5.98 -3.42
CA TYR A 5 6.54 -5.16 -3.77
C TYR A 5 6.82 -4.18 -4.91
N THR A 6 7.16 -4.68 -6.09
CA THR A 6 7.13 -3.90 -7.34
C THR A 6 5.69 -3.74 -7.84
N LEU A 7 5.43 -2.74 -8.69
CA LEU A 7 4.12 -2.58 -9.33
C LEU A 7 3.71 -3.83 -10.10
N ASP A 8 4.63 -4.42 -10.88
CA ASP A 8 4.39 -5.66 -11.63
C ASP A 8 3.98 -6.82 -10.72
N ASN A 9 4.65 -6.99 -9.57
CA ASN A 9 4.28 -8.05 -8.62
C ASN A 9 2.90 -7.78 -8.02
N LEU A 10 2.56 -6.52 -7.74
CA LEU A 10 1.23 -6.17 -7.24
C LEU A 10 0.15 -6.38 -8.30
N LEU A 11 0.45 -6.19 -9.59
CA LEU A 11 -0.49 -6.45 -10.68
C LEU A 11 -0.72 -7.95 -10.87
N ASN A 12 0.35 -8.74 -10.92
CA ASN A 12 0.27 -10.14 -11.35
C ASN A 12 0.02 -11.14 -10.20
N ASP A 13 0.31 -10.77 -8.95
CA ASP A 13 0.09 -11.65 -7.79
C ASP A 13 -0.89 -11.04 -6.78
N LYS A 14 -2.12 -11.54 -6.80
CA LYS A 14 -3.19 -11.13 -5.88
C LYS A 14 -2.82 -11.35 -4.40
N THR A 15 -2.11 -12.43 -4.07
CA THR A 15 -1.69 -12.71 -2.70
C THR A 15 -0.69 -11.67 -2.21
N THR A 16 0.28 -11.32 -3.06
CA THR A 16 1.25 -10.25 -2.78
C THR A 16 0.57 -8.89 -2.68
N ARG A 17 -0.40 -8.60 -3.57
CA ARG A 17 -1.22 -7.38 -3.55
C ARG A 17 -1.98 -7.23 -2.23
N GLU A 18 -2.68 -8.27 -1.79
CA GLU A 18 -3.43 -8.28 -0.53
C GLU A 18 -2.51 -8.13 0.68
N ALA A 19 -1.39 -8.86 0.72
CA ALA A 19 -0.40 -8.76 1.78
C ALA A 19 0.18 -7.35 1.89
N PHE A 20 0.47 -6.72 0.75
CA PHE A 20 0.92 -5.33 0.68
C PHE A 20 -0.09 -4.37 1.30
N PHE A 21 -1.35 -4.37 0.82
CA PHE A 21 -2.36 -3.44 1.31
C PHE A 21 -2.75 -3.68 2.77
N LYS A 22 -2.69 -4.94 3.25
CA LYS A 22 -2.87 -5.29 4.66
C LYS A 22 -1.75 -4.72 5.53
N ALA A 23 -0.49 -4.90 5.14
CA ALA A 23 0.66 -4.33 5.85
C ALA A 23 0.62 -2.80 5.85
N TYR A 24 0.29 -2.20 4.72
CA TYR A 24 0.15 -0.74 4.58
C TYR A 24 -0.94 -0.17 5.51
N GLY A 25 -2.08 -0.87 5.63
CA GLY A 25 -3.14 -0.52 6.57
C GLY A 25 -2.69 -0.59 8.04
N LYS A 26 -1.88 -1.61 8.40
CA LYS A 26 -1.29 -1.72 9.75
C LYS A 26 -0.36 -0.55 10.06
N LEU A 27 0.49 -0.14 9.10
CA LEU A 27 1.37 1.04 9.25
C LEU A 27 0.56 2.29 9.56
N ILE A 28 -0.48 2.59 8.76
CA ILE A 28 -1.33 3.76 8.97
C ILE A 28 -1.99 3.72 10.37
N LYS A 29 -2.49 2.56 10.80
CA LYS A 29 -3.05 2.39 12.14
C LYS A 29 -2.03 2.66 13.24
N ALA A 30 -0.79 2.16 13.09
CA ALA A 30 0.28 2.40 14.05
C ALA A 30 0.64 3.89 14.14
N LEU A 31 0.78 4.56 13.00
CA LEU A 31 1.09 5.99 12.95
C LEU A 31 0.01 6.83 13.66
N LYS A 32 -1.28 6.53 13.42
CA LYS A 32 -2.40 7.16 14.13
C LYS A 32 -2.32 6.93 15.64
N LYS A 33 -2.06 5.69 16.07
CA LYS A 33 -1.97 5.32 17.48
C LYS A 33 -0.88 6.10 18.24
N HIS A 34 0.22 6.42 17.58
CA HIS A 34 1.35 7.15 18.17
C HIS A 34 1.32 8.67 17.94
N GLY A 35 0.22 9.22 17.41
CA GLY A 35 0.07 10.67 17.19
C GLY A 35 0.78 11.21 15.95
N TYR A 36 1.37 10.35 15.11
CA TYR A 36 2.04 10.74 13.85
C TYR A 36 1.02 11.02 12.73
N ASN A 37 0.12 11.98 12.95
CA ASN A 37 -1.02 12.25 12.08
C ASN A 37 -0.61 12.67 10.66
N ALA A 38 0.40 13.53 10.52
CA ALA A 38 0.90 13.95 9.22
C ALA A 38 1.42 12.76 8.40
N ALA A 39 2.24 11.90 9.02
CA ALA A 39 2.74 10.68 8.38
C ALA A 39 1.60 9.73 8.02
N ALA A 40 0.63 9.52 8.92
CA ALA A 40 -0.54 8.68 8.65
C ALA A 40 -1.33 9.17 7.42
N MET A 41 -1.50 10.49 7.27
CA MET A 41 -2.19 11.09 6.12
C MET A 41 -1.39 10.94 4.83
N THR A 42 -0.08 11.18 4.85
CA THR A 42 0.81 10.96 3.69
C THR A 42 0.74 9.50 3.24
N HIS A 43 0.83 8.56 4.17
CA HIS A 43 0.71 7.14 3.85
C HIS A 43 -0.69 6.77 3.33
N ALA A 44 -1.77 7.32 3.90
CA ALA A 44 -3.12 7.08 3.39
C ALA A 44 -3.30 7.55 1.93
N ARG A 45 -2.77 8.73 1.59
CA ARG A 45 -2.79 9.26 0.21
C ARG A 45 -1.98 8.38 -0.74
N ASN A 46 -0.78 7.97 -0.33
CA ASN A 46 0.06 7.05 -1.12
C ASN A 46 -0.61 5.69 -1.34
N ARG A 47 -1.26 5.14 -0.31
CA ARG A 47 -2.03 3.89 -0.43
C ARG A 47 -3.11 4.03 -1.49
N LYS A 48 -3.85 5.14 -1.48
CA LYS A 48 -4.89 5.41 -2.48
C LYS A 48 -4.30 5.54 -3.89
N ARG A 49 -3.23 6.33 -4.05
CA ARG A 49 -2.52 6.47 -5.34
C ARG A 49 -2.16 5.11 -5.94
N ILE A 50 -1.52 4.24 -5.16
CA ILE A 50 -1.10 2.90 -5.64
C ILE A 50 -2.32 2.02 -5.97
N GLN A 51 -3.40 2.11 -5.18
CA GLN A 51 -4.62 1.36 -5.46
C GLN A 51 -5.28 1.83 -6.76
N ASP A 52 -5.31 3.14 -7.00
CA ASP A 52 -5.86 3.72 -8.23
C ASP A 52 -4.97 3.34 -9.45
N GLU A 53 -3.65 3.33 -9.30
CA GLU A 53 -2.70 2.88 -10.34
C GLU A 53 -2.88 1.40 -10.70
N ILE A 54 -3.05 0.53 -9.70
CA ILE A 54 -3.33 -0.89 -9.95
C ILE A 54 -4.68 -1.03 -10.68
N ALA A 55 -5.72 -0.37 -10.21
CA ALA A 55 -7.05 -0.46 -10.82
C ALA A 55 -7.09 0.01 -12.29
N LEU A 56 -6.20 0.94 -12.68
CA LEU A 56 -6.07 1.40 -14.06
C LEU A 56 -5.42 0.35 -14.98
N LEU A 57 -4.54 -0.49 -14.42
CA LEU A 57 -3.71 -1.45 -15.16
C LEU A 57 -4.20 -2.90 -15.04
N ASP A 58 -5.14 -3.17 -14.13
CA ASP A 58 -5.76 -4.47 -13.88
C ASP A 58 -6.93 -4.63 -14.88
N PHE A 59 -6.68 -5.33 -16.00
CA PHE A 59 -7.65 -5.60 -17.09
C PHE A 59 -8.44 -6.89 -16.86
#